data_AF-A0A3N5KQ61-F1
#
_entry.id   AF-A0A3N5KQ61-F1
#
_cell.length_a   1.000
_cell.length_b   1.000
_cell.length_c   1.000
_cell.angle_alpha   90.00
_cell.angle_beta   90.00
_cell.angle_gamma   90.00
#
_symmetry.space_group_name_H-M   'P 1'
#
loop_
_entity.id
_entity.type
_entity.pdbx_description
1 polymer ?
#
loop_
_entity_poly.entity_id
_entity_poly.type
_entity_poly.pdbx_seq_one_letter_code
_entity_poly.pdbx_strand_id
1 'polypeptide(L)'
;MASTAINVVLCDLPGIVTNRDEIKGALARLFSQVIEKHKLDVSIAVTFTEEAPVARGKDLVCYFVRHYTDSIVAGGFIRDARPDKDDGGLTLFKSDKTVASEVYHQKVQKSDDAARLVLHELMHNMSLVGQQMHQPGMAIGATKVMQGASLSPADMKWIATHLARTTRTQWLGGHSMYGDPLRGAL
;
A
#
# COMPACT_ATOMS: atom_id res chain seq x y z
N MET A 1 -15.02 2.95 25.10
CA MET A 1 -14.42 1.87 24.31
C MET A 1 -13.00 2.29 23.96
N ALA A 2 -12.04 1.37 23.92
CA ALA A 2 -10.66 1.73 23.57
C ALA A 2 -10.57 1.94 22.05
N SER A 3 -9.90 3.00 21.63
CA SER A 3 -9.71 3.30 20.20
C SER A 3 -8.98 2.18 19.50
N THR A 4 -9.39 1.84 18.28
CA THR A 4 -8.72 0.78 17.50
C THR A 4 -7.43 1.31 16.90
N ALA A 5 -6.28 0.82 17.36
CA ALA A 5 -4.98 1.15 16.75
C ALA A 5 -4.73 0.32 15.48
N ILE A 6 -4.31 0.97 14.41
CA ILE A 6 -3.92 0.35 13.14
C ILE A 6 -2.51 0.83 12.77
N ASN A 7 -1.58 -0.10 12.57
CA ASN A 7 -0.25 0.20 12.07
C ASN A 7 -0.20 0.06 10.56
N VAL A 8 0.32 1.07 9.88
CA VAL A 8 0.64 1.03 8.45
C VAL A 8 2.16 0.93 8.34
N VAL A 9 2.65 -0.22 7.92
CA VAL A 9 4.07 -0.56 7.83
C VAL A 9 4.51 -0.46 6.36
N LEU A 10 5.38 0.51 6.10
CA LEU A 10 5.99 0.76 4.80
C LEU A 10 7.36 0.09 4.77
N CYS A 11 7.52 -0.96 3.95
CA CYS A 11 8.76 -1.73 3.90
C CYS A 11 9.65 -1.17 2.80
N ASP A 12 10.81 -0.62 3.15
CA ASP A 12 11.76 -0.05 2.17
C ASP A 12 12.82 -1.07 1.78
N LEU A 13 12.65 -1.67 0.60
CA LEU A 13 13.55 -2.68 0.06
C LEU A 13 14.43 -2.04 -1.03
N PRO A 14 15.77 -2.02 -0.98
CA PRO A 14 16.75 -1.88 0.11
C PRO A 14 17.19 -0.42 0.31
N GLY A 15 16.47 0.36 1.13
CA GLY A 15 16.83 1.75 1.41
C GLY A 15 16.70 2.69 0.21
N ILE A 16 15.79 2.39 -0.71
CA ILE A 16 15.61 3.14 -1.96
C ILE A 16 14.79 4.43 -1.76
N VAL A 17 14.03 4.51 -0.67
CA VAL A 17 13.18 5.68 -0.38
C VAL A 17 13.98 6.72 0.39
N THR A 18 14.29 7.84 -0.25
CA THR A 18 15.05 8.94 0.36
C THR A 18 14.17 9.94 1.12
N ASN A 19 12.87 9.97 0.82
CA ASN A 19 11.87 10.93 1.32
C ASN A 19 10.86 10.28 2.29
N ARG A 20 11.33 9.35 3.14
CA ARG A 20 10.47 8.53 4.04
C ARG A 20 9.54 9.36 4.92
N ASP A 21 10.06 10.40 5.57
CA ASP A 21 9.27 11.21 6.50
C ASP A 21 8.17 12.02 5.81
N GLU A 22 8.44 12.48 4.58
CA GLU A 22 7.46 13.21 3.78
C GLU A 22 6.33 12.29 3.33
N ILE A 23 6.65 11.08 2.86
CA ILE A 23 5.67 10.06 2.47
C ILE A 23 4.83 9.65 3.69
N LYS A 24 5.48 9.39 4.84
CA LYS A 24 4.82 9.06 6.11
C LYS A 24 3.85 10.16 6.52
N GLY A 25 4.29 11.42 6.48
CA GLY A 25 3.46 12.58 6.79
C GLY A 25 2.28 12.74 5.83
N ALA A 26 2.50 12.60 4.53
CA ALA A 26 1.46 12.68 3.52
C ALA A 26 0.40 11.57 3.69
N LEU A 27 0.83 10.33 3.90
CA LEU A 27 -0.08 9.20 4.11
C LEU A 27 -0.88 9.35 5.42
N ALA A 28 -0.22 9.76 6.51
CA ALA A 28 -0.88 10.03 7.78
C ALA A 28 -1.94 11.16 7.64
N ARG A 29 -1.64 12.22 6.87
CA ARG A 29 -2.62 13.28 6.57
C ARG A 29 -3.84 12.75 5.82
N LEU A 30 -3.64 11.90 4.80
CA LEU A 30 -4.75 11.31 4.05
C LEU A 30 -5.67 10.46 4.96
N PHE A 31 -5.09 9.62 5.83
CA PHE A 31 -5.88 8.86 6.79
C PHE A 31 -6.60 9.76 7.81
N SER A 32 -5.93 10.80 8.31
CA SER A 32 -6.51 11.74 9.28
C SER A 32 -7.73 12.46 8.71
N GLN A 33 -7.69 12.88 7.44
CA GLN A 33 -8.85 13.47 6.76
C GLN A 33 -10.07 12.54 6.78
N VAL A 34 -9.86 11.24 6.52
CA VAL A 34 -10.93 10.24 6.54
C VAL A 34 -11.48 10.03 7.96
N ILE A 35 -10.58 9.85 8.93
CA ILE A 35 -10.92 9.61 10.34
C ILE A 35 -11.73 10.77 10.91
N GLU A 36 -11.27 12.00 10.72
CA GLU A 36 -11.94 13.22 11.18
C GLU A 36 -13.30 13.39 10.49
N LYS A 37 -13.35 13.24 9.16
CA LYS A 37 -14.57 13.42 8.37
C LYS A 37 -15.69 12.47 8.80
N HIS A 38 -15.34 11.21 9.10
CA HIS A 38 -16.28 10.16 9.43
C HIS A 38 -16.38 9.85 10.93
N LYS A 39 -15.66 10.60 11.78
CA LYS A 39 -15.62 10.43 13.24
C LYS A 39 -15.31 8.98 13.64
N LEU A 40 -14.31 8.37 12.99
CA LEU A 40 -13.92 7.00 13.26
C LEU A 40 -13.18 6.91 14.60
N ASP A 41 -13.50 5.91 15.43
CA ASP A 41 -12.75 5.59 16.65
C ASP A 41 -11.54 4.68 16.32
N VAL A 42 -10.65 5.22 15.50
CA VAL A 42 -9.45 4.54 14.98
C VAL A 42 -8.26 5.50 15.07
N SER A 43 -7.11 4.99 15.48
CA SER A 43 -5.82 5.69 15.36
C SER A 43 -4.93 4.98 14.34
N ILE A 44 -4.21 5.76 13.51
CA ILE A 44 -3.30 5.25 12.49
C ILE A 44 -1.88 5.67 12.83
N ALA A 45 -0.97 4.71 12.89
CA ALA A 45 0.47 4.95 12.97
C ALA A 45 1.14 4.50 11.67
N VAL A 46 1.79 5.42 10.96
CA VAL A 46 2.54 5.09 9.73
C VAL A 46 4.03 4.97 10.09
N THR A 47 4.66 3.86 9.73
CA THR A 47 6.07 3.59 10.03
C THR A 47 6.79 3.07 8.80
N PHE A 48 8.08 3.36 8.69
CA PHE A 48 8.96 2.68 7.76
C PHE A 48 9.75 1.59 8.47
N THR A 49 10.03 0.49 7.79
CA THR A 49 10.91 -0.57 8.26
C THR A 49 11.81 -1.05 7.13
N GLU A 50 13.05 -1.39 7.51
CA GLU A 50 14.00 -2.13 6.67
C GLU A 50 14.10 -3.59 7.13
N GLU A 51 13.31 -3.98 8.12
CA GLU A 51 13.22 -5.34 8.65
C GLU A 51 11.95 -6.03 8.17
N ALA A 52 11.88 -7.36 8.37
CA ALA A 52 10.70 -8.12 7.99
C ALA A 52 9.48 -7.58 8.76
N PRO A 53 8.39 -7.20 8.08
CA PRO A 53 7.27 -6.57 8.75
C PRO A 53 6.56 -7.56 9.66
N VAL A 54 6.12 -7.07 10.82
CA VAL A 54 5.19 -7.78 11.70
C VAL A 54 3.87 -7.02 11.65
N ALA A 55 2.82 -7.67 11.15
CA ALA A 55 1.48 -7.08 11.07
C ALA A 55 0.44 -8.06 11.60
N ARG A 56 -0.58 -7.56 12.33
CA ARG A 56 -1.65 -8.37 12.89
C ARG A 56 -3.01 -7.69 12.74
N GLY A 57 -4.06 -8.49 12.58
CA GLY A 57 -5.44 -8.01 12.62
C GLY A 57 -5.79 -7.01 11.53
N LYS A 58 -5.78 -5.71 11.88
CA LYS A 58 -6.12 -4.59 11.00
C LYS A 58 -4.91 -3.83 10.45
N ASP A 59 -3.70 -4.16 10.90
CA ASP A 59 -2.48 -3.57 10.38
C ASP A 59 -2.41 -3.72 8.86
N LEU A 60 -1.67 -2.84 8.20
CA LEU A 60 -1.54 -2.70 6.76
C LEU A 60 -0.06 -2.71 6.38
N VAL A 61 0.31 -3.42 5.32
CA VAL A 61 1.70 -3.56 4.87
C VAL A 61 1.77 -3.19 3.39
N CYS A 62 2.71 -2.31 3.05
CA CYS A 62 3.02 -1.97 1.67
C CYS A 62 4.54 -1.93 1.48
N TYR A 63 5.02 -2.53 0.40
CA TYR A 63 6.45 -2.60 0.09
C TYR A 63 6.81 -1.56 -0.97
N PHE A 64 7.84 -0.76 -0.70
CA PHE A 64 8.52 0.01 -1.71
C PHE A 64 9.57 -0.87 -2.37
N VAL A 65 9.44 -1.04 -3.67
CA VAL A 65 10.38 -1.77 -4.51
C VAL A 65 10.91 -0.84 -5.60
N ARG A 66 12.13 -1.08 -6.08
CA ARG A 66 12.79 -0.15 -7.01
C ARG A 66 12.07 -0.12 -8.35
N HIS A 67 11.87 -1.29 -8.93
CA HIS A 67 11.26 -1.48 -10.24
C HIS A 67 10.37 -2.72 -10.25
N TYR A 68 9.44 -2.82 -11.21
CA TYR A 68 8.51 -3.95 -11.28
C TYR A 68 9.21 -5.31 -11.44
N THR A 69 10.42 -5.33 -12.03
CA THR A 69 11.24 -6.55 -12.15
C THR A 69 11.75 -7.06 -10.82
N ASP A 70 11.84 -6.19 -9.82
CA ASP A 70 12.33 -6.52 -8.49
C ASP A 70 11.20 -7.01 -7.59
N SER A 71 9.93 -6.85 -8.00
CA SER A 71 8.71 -7.15 -7.24
C SER A 71 8.86 -8.27 -6.21
N ILE A 72 8.36 -8.05 -4.99
CA ILE A 72 8.45 -9.03 -3.88
C ILE A 72 7.69 -10.32 -4.18
N VAL A 73 6.87 -10.33 -5.22
CA VAL A 73 6.10 -11.49 -5.67
C VAL A 73 6.70 -12.15 -6.93
N ALA A 74 7.73 -11.54 -7.54
CA ALA A 74 8.42 -12.10 -8.70
C ALA A 74 9.26 -13.33 -8.29
N GLY A 75 8.99 -14.48 -8.91
CA GLY A 75 9.74 -15.72 -8.68
C GLY A 75 8.93 -16.95 -8.26
N GLY A 76 7.59 -16.94 -8.36
CA GLY A 76 6.80 -18.17 -8.35
C GLY A 76 5.95 -18.45 -7.10
N PHE A 77 5.85 -17.53 -6.14
CA PHE A 77 4.94 -17.68 -4.99
C PHE A 77 3.48 -17.31 -5.29
N ILE A 78 3.24 -16.42 -6.27
CA ILE A 78 1.94 -16.09 -6.84
C ILE A 78 2.02 -16.34 -8.35
N ARG A 79 1.52 -17.48 -8.81
CA ARG A 79 1.91 -18.12 -10.08
C ARG A 79 1.48 -17.38 -11.36
N ASP A 80 0.70 -16.31 -11.25
CA ASP A 80 0.18 -15.51 -12.37
C ASP A 80 0.37 -13.99 -12.17
N ALA A 81 1.21 -13.61 -11.21
CA ALA A 81 1.55 -12.22 -10.95
C ALA A 81 2.45 -11.66 -12.06
N ARG A 82 1.89 -10.83 -12.94
CA ARG A 82 2.67 -9.96 -13.81
C ARG A 82 2.40 -8.53 -13.41
N PRO A 83 3.32 -7.86 -12.70
CA PRO A 83 3.19 -6.42 -12.50
C PRO A 83 3.11 -5.75 -13.87
N ASP A 84 2.09 -4.92 -14.10
CA ASP A 84 2.03 -4.17 -15.35
C ASP A 84 3.17 -3.15 -15.37
N LYS A 85 3.77 -2.95 -16.55
CA LYS A 85 4.95 -2.09 -16.76
C LYS A 85 4.62 -0.60 -16.57
N ASP A 86 3.36 -0.26 -16.73
CA ASP A 86 2.87 1.12 -16.77
C ASP A 86 2.26 1.59 -15.44
N ASP A 87 1.98 0.68 -14.51
CA ASP A 87 1.38 1.03 -13.22
C ASP A 87 2.44 1.35 -12.17
N GLY A 88 2.18 2.37 -11.35
CA GLY A 88 3.10 2.80 -10.30
C GLY A 88 3.20 1.83 -9.12
N GLY A 89 2.26 0.89 -8.99
CA GLY A 89 2.16 -0.07 -7.89
C GLY A 89 1.32 -1.30 -8.27
N LEU A 90 1.20 -2.24 -7.34
CA LEU A 90 0.48 -3.49 -7.53
C LEU A 90 -0.07 -4.03 -6.21
N THR A 91 -1.28 -4.58 -6.26
CA THR A 91 -1.84 -5.42 -5.19
C THR A 91 -2.32 -6.75 -5.73
N LEU A 92 -1.93 -7.84 -5.07
CA LEU A 92 -2.25 -9.21 -5.49
C LEU A 92 -2.88 -10.03 -4.38
N PHE A 93 -3.80 -10.91 -4.78
CA PHE A 93 -4.52 -11.82 -3.91
C PHE A 93 -4.12 -13.26 -4.19
N LYS A 94 -3.73 -14.01 -3.15
CA LYS A 94 -3.57 -15.47 -3.23
C LYS A 94 -4.88 -16.16 -2.80
N SER A 95 -5.08 -17.38 -3.28
CA SER A 95 -6.27 -18.24 -3.03
C SER A 95 -6.63 -18.43 -1.54
N ASP A 96 -5.69 -18.19 -0.62
CA ASP A 96 -5.89 -18.21 0.84
C ASP A 96 -6.23 -16.83 1.45
N LYS A 97 -6.54 -15.83 0.62
CA LYS A 97 -6.78 -14.42 0.97
C LYS A 97 -5.55 -13.68 1.52
N THR A 98 -4.35 -14.23 1.34
CA THR A 98 -3.13 -13.48 1.60
C THR A 98 -2.95 -12.41 0.54
N VAL A 99 -2.70 -11.19 0.98
CA VAL A 99 -2.59 -10.02 0.10
C VAL A 99 -1.22 -9.36 0.21
N ALA A 100 -0.61 -9.07 -0.93
CA ALA A 100 0.62 -8.30 -1.03
C ALA A 100 0.34 -6.99 -1.76
N SER A 101 0.87 -5.88 -1.25
CA SER A 101 0.77 -4.55 -1.87
C SER A 101 2.17 -3.96 -2.02
N GLU A 102 2.49 -3.43 -3.20
CA GLU A 102 3.78 -2.83 -3.49
C GLU A 102 3.67 -1.56 -4.34
N VAL A 103 4.67 -0.69 -4.23
CA VAL A 103 4.81 0.57 -4.97
C VAL A 103 6.19 0.61 -5.60
N TYR A 104 6.26 1.01 -6.87
CA TYR A 104 7.48 1.11 -7.67
C TYR A 104 8.08 2.50 -7.56
N HIS A 105 9.15 2.63 -6.79
CA HIS A 105 9.77 3.92 -6.49
C HIS A 105 10.27 4.66 -7.73
N GLN A 106 10.80 3.96 -8.74
CA GLN A 106 11.24 4.61 -9.99
C GLN A 106 10.13 5.33 -10.74
N LYS A 107 8.86 4.95 -10.53
CA LYS A 107 7.70 5.57 -11.18
C LYS A 107 7.12 6.72 -10.37
N VAL A 108 7.37 6.75 -9.06
CA VAL A 108 6.75 7.72 -8.15
C VAL A 108 7.79 8.33 -7.22
N GLN A 109 8.30 9.48 -7.63
CA GLN A 109 9.37 10.22 -6.93
C GLN A 109 8.81 11.30 -5.98
N LYS A 110 7.61 11.83 -6.25
CA LYS A 110 6.97 12.84 -5.39
C LYS A 110 6.32 12.18 -4.19
N SER A 111 6.58 12.72 -3.00
CA SER A 111 6.14 12.17 -1.71
C SER A 111 4.61 12.03 -1.60
N ASP A 112 3.86 13.03 -2.08
CA ASP A 112 2.40 13.01 -2.06
C ASP A 112 1.82 11.97 -3.04
N ASP A 113 2.39 11.84 -4.24
CA ASP A 113 1.96 10.83 -5.22
C ASP A 113 2.27 9.42 -4.69
N ALA A 114 3.43 9.24 -4.05
CA ALA A 114 3.82 7.97 -3.43
C ALA A 114 2.86 7.60 -2.29
N ALA A 115 2.51 8.55 -1.42
CA ALA A 115 1.54 8.32 -0.36
C ALA A 115 0.15 7.97 -0.90
N ARG A 116 -0.30 8.62 -1.96
CA ARG A 116 -1.58 8.32 -2.62
C ARG A 116 -1.59 6.94 -3.24
N LEU A 117 -0.50 6.57 -3.87
CA LEU A 117 -0.36 5.26 -4.48
C LEU A 117 -0.30 4.17 -3.41
N VAL A 118 0.44 4.37 -2.33
CA VAL A 118 0.40 3.47 -1.17
C VAL A 118 -1.04 3.32 -0.66
N LEU A 119 -1.76 4.43 -0.48
CA LEU A 119 -3.15 4.38 -0.01
C LEU A 119 -4.04 3.61 -1.00
N HIS A 120 -3.87 3.83 -2.31
CA HIS A 120 -4.57 3.13 -3.39
C HIS A 120 -4.33 1.62 -3.31
N GLU A 121 -3.08 1.19 -3.21
CA GLU A 121 -2.73 -0.23 -3.11
C GLU A 121 -3.24 -0.86 -1.80
N LEU A 122 -3.14 -0.14 -0.68
CA LEU A 122 -3.72 -0.58 0.58
C LEU A 122 -5.24 -0.71 0.51
N MET A 123 -5.94 0.11 -0.30
CA MET A 123 -7.38 -0.04 -0.50
C MET A 123 -7.74 -1.26 -1.35
N HIS A 124 -6.95 -1.60 -2.38
CA HIS A 124 -7.09 -2.89 -3.06
C HIS A 124 -6.98 -4.03 -2.03
N ASN A 125 -6.02 -3.93 -1.12
CA ASN A 125 -5.78 -4.95 -0.12
C ASN A 125 -6.91 -5.10 0.89
N MET A 126 -7.35 -3.98 1.46
CA MET A 126 -8.42 -3.97 2.46
C MET A 126 -9.79 -4.33 1.89
N SER A 127 -10.04 -4.06 0.61
CA SER A 127 -11.34 -4.29 -0.01
C SER A 127 -11.45 -5.64 -0.74
N LEU A 128 -10.34 -6.31 -1.07
CA LEU A 128 -10.27 -7.44 -2.01
C LEU A 128 -10.93 -7.13 -3.36
N VAL A 129 -10.94 -5.86 -3.75
CA VAL A 129 -11.40 -5.43 -5.06
C VAL A 129 -10.18 -5.37 -5.96
N GLY A 130 -10.20 -6.12 -7.07
CA GLY A 130 -9.16 -6.07 -8.08
C GLY A 130 -9.36 -4.89 -9.01
N GLN A 131 -9.39 -5.17 -10.31
CA GLN A 131 -9.54 -4.15 -11.36
C GLN A 131 -10.82 -3.30 -11.28
N GLN A 132 -11.84 -3.73 -10.50
CA GLN A 132 -13.05 -2.92 -10.36
C GLN A 132 -12.81 -1.58 -9.63
N MET A 133 -11.73 -1.46 -8.87
CA MET A 133 -11.36 -0.20 -8.20
C MET A 133 -10.89 0.89 -9.17
N HIS A 134 -10.56 0.55 -10.41
CA HIS A 134 -10.12 1.52 -11.42
C HIS A 134 -11.29 2.10 -12.22
N GLN A 135 -12.51 1.60 -12.00
CA GLN A 135 -13.69 2.06 -12.72
C GLN A 135 -14.10 3.48 -12.28
N PRO A 136 -14.63 4.32 -13.19
CA PRO A 136 -15.12 5.65 -12.84
C PRO A 136 -16.13 5.62 -11.69
N GLY A 137 -15.91 6.42 -10.66
CA GLY A 137 -16.78 6.50 -9.48
C GLY A 137 -16.51 5.45 -8.40
N MET A 138 -15.57 4.53 -8.63
CA MET A 138 -15.11 3.56 -7.63
C MET A 138 -13.82 4.06 -6.98
N ALA A 139 -13.89 4.34 -5.66
CA ALA A 139 -12.75 4.54 -4.76
C ALA A 139 -11.62 5.48 -5.28
N ILE A 140 -10.42 5.29 -4.72
CA ILE A 140 -9.19 5.91 -5.22
C ILE A 140 -8.86 5.20 -6.54
N GLY A 141 -9.17 5.82 -7.68
CA GLY A 141 -8.89 5.26 -9.00
C GLY A 141 -7.54 5.72 -9.57
N ALA A 142 -6.91 4.92 -10.42
CA ALA A 142 -5.53 5.10 -10.92
C ALA A 142 -5.24 6.51 -11.49
N THR A 143 -6.16 7.11 -12.25
CA THR A 143 -6.00 8.46 -12.83
C THR A 143 -5.98 9.58 -11.79
N LYS A 144 -6.62 9.40 -10.63
CA LYS A 144 -6.64 10.39 -9.54
C LYS A 144 -5.42 10.29 -8.62
N VAL A 145 -4.69 9.17 -8.66
CA VAL A 145 -3.52 8.91 -7.81
C VAL A 145 -2.35 9.82 -8.20
N MET A 146 -2.11 10.01 -9.51
CA MET A 146 -0.91 10.67 -10.04
C MET A 146 -1.08 12.17 -10.36
N GLN A 147 -2.26 12.75 -10.12
CA GLN A 147 -2.56 14.15 -10.45
C GLN A 147 -2.66 15.06 -9.22
N GLY A 148 -2.22 14.63 -8.03
CA GLY A 148 -2.30 15.42 -6.81
C GLY A 148 -3.73 15.78 -6.34
N ALA A 149 -4.77 15.19 -6.94
CA ALA A 149 -6.16 15.55 -6.72
C ALA A 149 -6.66 15.15 -5.32
N SER A 150 -7.24 16.03 -4.54
CA SER A 150 -7.79 15.72 -3.19
C SER A 150 -8.71 14.48 -3.17
N LEU A 151 -8.74 13.76 -2.04
CA LEU A 151 -9.67 12.64 -1.85
C LEU A 151 -11.12 13.11 -2.03
N SER A 152 -11.87 12.41 -2.87
CA SER A 152 -13.28 12.72 -3.05
C SER A 152 -14.11 12.25 -1.85
N PRO A 153 -15.31 12.79 -1.62
CA PRO A 153 -16.22 12.27 -0.59
C PRO A 153 -16.55 10.77 -0.74
N ALA A 154 -16.59 10.26 -1.98
CA ALA A 154 -16.80 8.84 -2.23
C ALA A 154 -15.59 8.00 -1.79
N ASP A 155 -14.37 8.47 -2.08
CA ASP A 155 -13.11 7.83 -1.70
C ASP A 155 -13.03 7.76 -0.16
N MET A 156 -13.29 8.88 0.52
CA MET A 156 -13.27 8.94 1.98
C MET A 156 -14.28 7.98 2.63
N LYS A 157 -15.51 7.91 2.10
CA LYS A 157 -16.53 6.97 2.59
C LYS A 157 -16.13 5.51 2.39
N TRP A 158 -15.50 5.20 1.25
CA TRP A 158 -14.99 3.86 0.95
C TRP A 158 -13.89 3.46 1.93
N ILE A 159 -12.87 4.31 2.09
CA ILE A 159 -11.75 4.08 3.02
C ILE A 159 -12.29 3.89 4.45
N ALA A 160 -13.20 4.76 4.90
CA ALA A 160 -13.80 4.68 6.23
C ALA A 160 -14.51 3.35 6.49
N THR A 161 -15.25 2.84 5.49
CA THR A 161 -15.97 1.56 5.60
C THR A 161 -14.99 0.41 5.82
N HIS A 162 -13.87 0.41 5.10
CA HIS A 162 -12.88 -0.66 5.20
C HIS A 162 -12.00 -0.57 6.46
N LEU A 163 -11.62 0.64 6.91
CA LEU A 163 -10.92 0.83 8.18
C LEU A 163 -11.73 0.30 9.38
N ALA A 164 -13.04 0.51 9.34
CA ALA A 164 -13.92 0.06 10.42
C ALA A 164 -14.09 -1.47 10.45
N ARG A 165 -14.10 -2.14 9.29
CA ARG A 165 -14.64 -3.51 9.17
C ARG A 165 -13.64 -4.58 8.77
N THR A 166 -12.55 -4.23 8.09
CA THR A 166 -11.68 -5.24 7.48
C THR A 166 -10.57 -5.68 8.43
N THR A 167 -10.45 -6.99 8.67
CA THR A 167 -9.24 -7.66 9.15
C THR A 167 -8.72 -8.61 8.07
N ARG A 168 -7.39 -8.66 7.88
CA ARG A 168 -6.76 -9.49 6.83
C ARG A 168 -5.43 -10.07 7.25
N THR A 169 -5.15 -11.25 6.73
CA THR A 169 -3.81 -11.82 6.68
C THR A 169 -3.07 -11.19 5.50
N GLN A 170 -1.98 -10.49 5.78
CA GLN A 170 -1.15 -9.89 4.76
C GLN A 170 0.11 -10.69 4.51
N TRP A 171 0.65 -10.58 3.31
CA TRP A 171 1.92 -11.18 2.96
C TRP A 171 3.06 -10.46 3.69
N LEU A 172 3.69 -11.17 4.62
CA LEU A 172 4.85 -10.67 5.39
C LEU A 172 6.18 -11.21 4.85
N GLY A 173 6.15 -11.99 3.76
CA GLY A 173 7.34 -12.55 3.11
C GLY A 173 7.96 -11.60 2.09
N GLY A 174 8.99 -12.06 1.38
CA GLY A 174 9.61 -11.32 0.28
C GLY A 174 10.76 -10.40 0.67
N HIS A 175 10.84 -10.00 1.94
CA HIS A 175 11.96 -9.21 2.45
C HIS A 175 13.33 -9.89 2.27
N SER A 176 13.42 -11.18 2.62
CA SER A 176 14.65 -11.97 2.47
C SER A 176 15.07 -12.21 1.01
N MET A 177 14.19 -11.97 0.03
CA MET A 177 14.51 -12.13 -1.39
C MET A 177 15.35 -10.97 -1.97
N TYR A 178 15.61 -9.93 -1.17
CA TYR A 178 16.46 -8.78 -1.50
C TYR A 178 17.84 -8.82 -0.81
N GLY A 179 18.09 -9.85 0.01
CA GLY A 179 19.43 -10.13 0.55
C GLY A 179 20.36 -10.83 -0.45
N ASP A 180 19.96 -10.99 -1.72
CA ASP A 180 20.79 -11.54 -2.79
C ASP A 180 21.59 -10.42 -3.48
N PRO A 181 22.92 -10.33 -3.26
CA PRO A 181 23.76 -9.28 -3.84
C PRO A 181 23.86 -9.33 -5.37
N LEU A 182 23.37 -10.37 -6.04
CA LEU A 182 23.42 -10.53 -7.50
C LEU A 182 22.18 -9.97 -8.21
N ARG A 183 21.10 -9.64 -7.50
CA ARG A 183 19.83 -9.20 -8.12
C ARG A 183 19.85 -7.76 -8.67
N GLY A 184 20.81 -6.94 -8.25
CA GLY A 184 21.00 -5.57 -8.76
C GLY A 184 22.12 -5.41 -9.80
N ALA A 185 22.69 -6.52 -10.28
CA ALA A 185 23.88 -6.54 -11.14
C ALA A 185 23.61 -7.06 -12.57
N LEU A 186 22.35 -7.14 -13.00
CA LEU A 186 21.98 -7.52 -14.37
C LEU A 186 21.27 -6.38 -15.09
#